data_AF-A0A1G1H7X4-F1
#
_entry.id   AF-A0A1G1H7X4-F1
#
_cell.length_a   1.000
_cell.length_b   1.000
_cell.length_c   1.000
_cell.angle_alpha   90.00
_cell.angle_beta   90.00
_cell.angle_gamma   90.00
#
_symmetry.space_group_name_H-M   'P 1'
#
loop_
_entity.id
_entity.type
_entity.pdbx_description
1 polymer ?
#
loop_
_entity_poly.entity_id
_entity_poly.type
_entity_poly.pdbx_seq_one_letter_code
_entity_poly.pdbx_strand_id
1 'polypeptide(L)'
;MSLELLGRIQQELSITGSALYETILAIAERVNRKVQVLRLHSQASNLLSQIEQVHGELGRQIATLCAKRPPFSHEATLPSDQLDRVLSQAGDRIQQLRRTLLTVDGYIRELKLETIHHELLTLQQDLSLRAAAIERVSVIQGSPAVGRTVAEMALPASVRLVTVLRGPFLVPPDDAVLLRVNDILVMIGPQTDLASITSAFTQPRNATPA
;
A
#
# COMPACT_ATOMS: atom_id res chain seq x y z
N MET A 1 8.69 -30.68 43.64
CA MET A 1 7.43 -30.29 42.97
C MET A 1 7.20 -28.77 42.88
N SER A 2 7.61 -27.92 43.84
CA SER A 2 7.43 -26.45 43.73
C SER A 2 8.41 -25.74 42.78
N LEU A 3 9.66 -26.24 42.68
CA LEU A 3 10.70 -25.63 41.83
C LEU A 3 10.43 -25.79 40.33
N GLU A 4 9.77 -26.86 39.90
CA GLU A 4 9.39 -27.08 38.49
C GLU A 4 8.23 -26.17 38.06
N LEU A 5 7.31 -25.86 38.98
CA LEU A 5 6.21 -24.92 38.77
C LEU A 5 6.71 -23.47 38.67
N LEU A 6 7.66 -23.07 39.52
CA LEU A 6 8.31 -21.76 39.41
C LEU A 6 9.09 -21.62 38.10
N GLY A 7 9.81 -22.67 37.70
CA GLY A 7 10.54 -22.71 36.43
C GLY A 7 9.62 -22.56 35.22
N ARG A 8 8.47 -23.25 35.21
CA ARG A 8 7.47 -23.11 34.15
C ARG A 8 6.82 -21.73 34.11
N ILE A 9 6.45 -21.17 35.26
CA ILE A 9 5.87 -19.81 35.33
C ILE A 9 6.89 -18.76 34.86
N GLN A 10 8.16 -18.88 35.25
CA GLN A 10 9.22 -18.00 34.78
C GLN A 10 9.43 -18.11 33.27
N GLN A 11 9.37 -19.33 32.73
CA GLN A 11 9.54 -19.58 31.31
C GLN A 11 8.35 -19.07 30.49
N GLU A 12 7.11 -19.29 30.94
CA GLU A 12 5.90 -18.73 30.31
C GLU A 12 5.85 -17.20 30.40
N LEU A 13 6.24 -16.60 31.53
CA LEU A 13 6.33 -15.15 31.68
C LEU A 13 7.44 -14.55 30.80
N SER A 14 8.58 -15.24 30.66
CA SER A 14 9.66 -14.82 29.77
C SER A 14 9.24 -14.86 28.30
N ILE A 15 8.56 -15.93 27.87
CA ILE A 15 8.01 -16.06 26.52
C ILE A 15 6.96 -14.97 26.24
N THR A 16 6.06 -14.74 27.20
CA THR A 16 5.01 -13.71 27.07
C THR A 16 5.60 -12.30 27.09
N GLY A 17 6.60 -12.05 27.95
CA GLY A 17 7.30 -10.77 28.04
C GLY A 17 8.11 -10.44 26.78
N SER A 18 8.77 -11.44 26.19
CA SER A 18 9.46 -11.30 24.90
C SER A 18 8.48 -10.94 23.79
N ALA A 19 7.35 -11.65 23.70
CA ALA A 19 6.33 -11.38 22.69
C ALA A 19 5.71 -9.97 22.83
N LEU A 20 5.50 -9.50 24.06
CA LEU A 20 5.03 -8.13 24.32
C LEU A 20 6.07 -7.09 23.90
N TYR A 21 7.35 -7.31 24.23
CA TYR A 21 8.42 -6.41 23.83
C TYR A 21 8.53 -6.29 22.30
N GLU A 22 8.53 -7.41 21.59
CA GLU A 22 8.56 -7.44 20.13
C GLU A 22 7.36 -6.73 19.52
N THR A 23 6.17 -6.93 20.09
CA THR A 23 4.95 -6.25 19.63
C THR A 23 5.05 -4.73 19.80
N ILE A 24 5.52 -4.26 20.97
CA ILE A 24 5.68 -2.82 21.24
C ILE A 24 6.72 -2.23 20.30
N LEU A 25 7.85 -2.92 20.08
CA LEU A 25 8.89 -2.48 19.18
C LEU A 25 8.37 -2.36 17.74
N ALA A 26 7.66 -3.38 17.25
CA ALA A 26 7.07 -3.36 15.91
C ALA A 26 6.06 -2.22 15.74
N ILE A 27 5.22 -1.96 16.76
CA ILE A 27 4.28 -0.82 16.75
C ILE A 27 5.06 0.50 16.72
N ALA A 28 6.09 0.65 17.54
CA ALA A 28 6.90 1.87 17.60
C ALA A 28 7.60 2.16 16.27
N GLU A 29 8.22 1.16 15.66
CA GLU A 29 8.84 1.28 14.33
C GLU A 29 7.81 1.67 13.27
N ARG A 30 6.63 1.03 13.27
CA ARG A 30 5.56 1.33 12.32
C ARG A 30 5.03 2.76 12.47
N VAL A 31 4.83 3.21 13.71
CA VAL A 31 4.41 4.58 14.02
C VAL A 31 5.48 5.57 13.56
N ASN A 32 6.76 5.30 13.85
CA ASN A 32 7.87 6.16 13.45
C ASN A 32 7.94 6.34 11.93
N ARG A 33 7.87 5.24 11.16
CA ARG A 33 7.82 5.27 9.68
C ARG A 33 6.62 6.07 9.18
N LYS A 34 5.43 5.87 9.77
CA LYS A 34 4.22 6.61 9.38
C LYS A 34 4.33 8.11 9.66
N VAL A 35 4.91 8.49 10.79
CA VAL A 35 5.17 9.91 11.13
C VAL A 35 6.17 10.52 10.15
N GLN A 36 7.22 9.81 9.76
CA GLN A 36 8.19 10.28 8.78
C GLN A 36 7.55 10.54 7.41
N VAL A 37 6.72 9.61 6.93
CA VAL A 37 5.94 9.78 5.68
C VAL A 37 4.98 10.97 5.77
N LEU A 38 4.28 11.15 6.90
CA LEU A 38 3.40 12.30 7.12
C LEU A 38 4.15 13.63 7.13
N ARG A 39 5.33 13.69 7.75
CA ARG A 39 6.19 14.88 7.73
C ARG A 39 6.61 15.25 6.30
N LEU A 40 7.00 14.27 5.49
CA LEU A 40 7.34 14.50 4.08
C LEU A 40 6.13 14.97 3.26
N HIS A 41 4.95 14.39 3.48
CA HIS A 41 3.71 14.87 2.83
C HIS A 41 3.34 16.29 3.24
N SER A 42 3.53 16.65 4.51
CA SER A 42 3.36 18.03 4.99
C SER A 42 4.35 18.97 4.31
N GLN A 43 5.62 18.57 4.17
CA GLN A 43 6.62 19.33 3.44
C GLN A 43 6.24 19.52 1.96
N ALA A 44 5.81 18.46 1.28
CA ALA A 44 5.32 18.53 -0.10
C ALA A 44 4.14 19.50 -0.25
N SER A 45 3.18 19.44 0.68
CA SER A 45 2.02 20.34 0.70
C SER A 45 2.43 21.80 0.89
N ASN A 46 3.40 22.07 1.77
CA ASN A 46 3.96 23.41 1.96
C ASN A 46 4.67 23.92 0.70
N LEU A 47 5.43 23.07 0.00
CA LEU A 47 6.08 23.44 -1.26
C LEU A 47 5.06 23.77 -2.35
N LEU A 48 3.99 22.99 -2.48
CA LEU A 48 2.90 23.27 -3.40
C LEU A 48 2.21 24.61 -3.10
N SER A 49 1.90 24.86 -1.83
CA SER A 49 1.33 26.14 -1.40
C SER A 49 2.26 27.32 -1.70
N GLN A 50 3.58 27.15 -1.54
CA GLN A 50 4.55 28.17 -1.93
C GLN A 50 4.58 28.41 -3.45
N ILE A 51 4.46 27.35 -4.26
CA ILE A 51 4.35 27.48 -5.72
C ILE A 51 3.10 28.29 -6.08
N GLU A 52 1.95 27.98 -5.48
CA GLU A 52 0.70 28.74 -5.69
C GLU A 52 0.84 30.20 -5.28
N GLN A 53 1.48 30.47 -4.14
CA GLN A 53 1.75 31.83 -3.69
C GLN A 53 2.62 32.61 -4.67
N VAL A 54 3.68 31.99 -5.22
CA VAL A 54 4.54 32.64 -6.23
C VAL A 54 3.74 32.94 -7.50
N HIS A 55 2.86 32.04 -7.97
CA HIS A 55 1.99 32.31 -9.11
C HIS A 55 1.01 33.46 -8.82
N GLY A 56 0.39 33.47 -7.64
CA GLY A 56 -0.53 34.54 -7.24
C GLY A 56 0.16 35.90 -7.14
N GLU A 57 1.38 35.93 -6.61
CA GLU A 57 2.19 37.14 -6.53
C GLU A 57 2.65 37.64 -7.90
N LEU A 58 3.09 36.73 -8.77
CA LEU A 58 3.39 37.05 -10.17
C LEU A 58 2.17 37.68 -10.85
N GLY A 59 0.99 37.08 -10.71
CA GLY A 59 -0.26 37.60 -11.28
C GLY A 59 -0.59 39.00 -10.79
N ARG A 60 -0.43 39.27 -9.48
CA ARG A 60 -0.62 40.61 -8.90
C ARG A 60 0.38 41.63 -9.45
N GLN A 61 1.64 41.25 -9.59
CA GLN A 61 2.69 42.13 -10.11
C GLN A 61 2.45 42.47 -11.58
N ILE A 62 2.08 41.49 -12.41
CA ILE A 62 1.70 41.70 -13.81
C ILE A 62 0.49 42.64 -13.90
N ALA A 63 -0.58 42.37 -13.14
CA ALA A 63 -1.78 43.22 -13.14
C ALA A 63 -1.46 44.66 -12.74
N THR A 64 -0.59 44.86 -11.75
CA THR A 64 -0.16 46.19 -11.29
C THR A 64 0.65 46.92 -12.38
N LEU A 65 1.53 46.22 -13.09
CA LEU A 65 2.28 46.79 -14.21
C LEU A 65 1.35 47.18 -15.37
N CYS A 66 0.35 46.35 -15.68
CA CYS A 66 -0.66 46.67 -16.69
C CYS A 66 -1.56 47.85 -16.30
N ALA A 67 -1.94 47.97 -15.02
CA ALA A 67 -2.81 49.03 -14.52
C ALA A 67 -2.15 50.41 -14.51
N LYS A 68 -0.81 50.50 -14.46
CA LYS A 68 -0.04 51.75 -14.54
C LYS A 68 0.06 52.33 -15.96
N ARG A 69 -0.57 51.70 -16.95
CA ARG A 69 -0.59 52.16 -18.35
C ARG A 69 -1.53 53.36 -18.52
N PRO A 70 -1.06 54.52 -19.01
CA PRO A 70 -1.95 55.62 -19.36
C PRO A 70 -2.83 55.25 -20.57
N PRO A 71 -4.13 55.61 -20.57
CA PRO A 71 -5.08 55.19 -21.61
C PRO A 71 -4.82 55.77 -23.01
N PHE A 72 -3.90 56.73 -23.18
CA PHE A 72 -3.71 57.44 -24.44
C PHE A 72 -2.24 57.59 -24.91
N SER A 73 -1.30 56.82 -24.37
CA SER A 73 0.10 56.88 -24.82
C SER A 73 0.43 55.68 -25.72
N HIS A 74 0.50 55.90 -27.03
CA HIS A 74 0.92 54.91 -28.04
C HIS A 74 2.43 54.60 -28.03
N GLU A 75 3.23 55.34 -27.27
CA GLU A 75 4.70 55.18 -27.21
C GLU A 75 5.24 54.89 -25.80
N ALA A 76 4.40 54.51 -24.84
CA ALA A 76 4.89 54.04 -23.55
C ALA A 76 5.45 52.62 -23.71
N THR A 77 6.73 52.51 -24.08
CA THR A 77 7.52 51.29 -23.94
C THR A 77 7.31 50.78 -22.52
N LEU A 78 6.72 49.60 -22.38
CA LEU A 78 6.77 48.86 -21.12
C LEU A 78 8.25 48.89 -20.65
N PRO A 79 8.53 49.03 -19.35
CA PRO A 79 9.84 48.65 -18.84
C PRO A 79 9.94 47.12 -19.00
N SER A 80 10.19 46.65 -20.23
CA SER A 80 10.29 45.23 -20.62
C SER A 80 11.26 44.54 -19.69
N ASP A 81 12.40 45.18 -19.43
CA ASP A 81 13.43 44.74 -18.51
C ASP A 81 12.91 44.46 -17.09
N GLN A 82 11.90 45.19 -16.60
CA GLN A 82 11.34 44.97 -15.26
C GLN A 82 10.40 43.76 -15.24
N LEU A 83 9.57 43.60 -16.28
CA LEU A 83 8.68 42.44 -16.41
C LEU A 83 9.49 41.16 -16.65
N ASP A 84 10.50 41.22 -17.52
CA ASP A 84 11.38 40.10 -17.85
C ASP A 84 12.19 39.64 -16.61
N ARG A 85 12.66 40.58 -15.79
CA ARG A 85 13.30 40.26 -14.50
C ARG A 85 12.35 39.57 -13.52
N VAL A 86 11.13 40.09 -13.38
CA VAL A 86 10.11 39.50 -12.49
C VAL A 86 9.73 38.08 -12.94
N LEU A 87 9.50 37.89 -14.24
CA LEU A 87 9.19 36.58 -14.82
C LEU A 87 10.35 35.60 -14.64
N SER A 88 11.58 36.03 -14.90
CA SER A 88 12.77 35.19 -14.74
C SER A 88 12.97 34.77 -13.29
N GLN A 89 12.90 35.72 -12.35
CA GLN A 89 13.06 35.44 -10.92
C GLN A 89 11.98 34.49 -10.38
N ALA A 90 10.72 34.71 -10.78
CA ALA A 90 9.63 33.82 -10.40
C ALA A 90 9.77 32.44 -11.04
N GLY A 91 10.22 32.37 -12.31
CA GLY A 91 10.52 31.14 -13.02
C GLY A 91 11.58 30.31 -12.33
N ASP A 92 12.71 30.93 -11.96
CA ASP A 92 13.81 30.29 -11.23
C ASP A 92 13.33 29.76 -9.88
N ARG A 93 12.53 30.55 -9.14
CA ARG A 93 11.99 30.15 -7.85
C ARG A 93 11.01 28.97 -7.97
N ILE A 94 10.11 28.99 -8.96
CA ILE A 94 9.18 27.87 -9.21
C ILE A 94 9.95 26.63 -9.64
N GLN A 95 10.97 26.77 -10.49
CA GLN A 95 11.86 25.68 -10.90
C GLN A 95 12.55 25.04 -9.70
N GLN A 96 13.10 25.86 -8.80
CA GLN A 96 13.73 25.38 -7.57
C GLN A 96 12.73 24.62 -6.69
N LEU A 97 11.55 25.19 -6.42
CA LEU A 97 10.51 24.54 -5.63
C LEU A 97 10.05 23.22 -6.24
N ARG A 98 9.88 23.15 -7.57
CA ARG A 98 9.54 21.91 -8.28
C ARG A 98 10.63 20.84 -8.14
N ARG A 99 11.91 21.21 -8.25
CA ARG A 99 13.01 20.25 -8.03
C ARG A 99 12.98 19.70 -6.61
N THR A 100 12.79 20.57 -5.61
CA THR A 100 12.65 20.14 -4.21
C THR A 100 11.45 19.22 -4.01
N LEU A 101 10.30 19.52 -4.62
CA LEU A 101 9.11 18.68 -4.54
C LEU A 101 9.37 17.27 -5.11
N LEU A 102 10.01 17.18 -6.28
CA LEU A 102 10.38 15.88 -6.88
C LEU A 102 11.33 15.09 -5.98
N THR A 103 12.26 15.76 -5.30
CA THR A 103 13.13 15.11 -4.32
C THR A 103 12.34 14.55 -3.13
N VAL A 104 11.40 15.33 -2.57
CA VAL A 104 10.54 14.88 -1.46
C VAL A 104 9.67 13.70 -1.88
N ASP A 105 9.07 13.74 -3.07
CA ASP A 105 8.29 12.64 -3.63
C ASP A 105 9.15 11.37 -3.81
N GLY A 106 10.40 11.53 -4.23
CA GLY A 106 11.41 10.47 -4.28
C GLY A 106 11.60 9.79 -2.92
N TYR A 107 11.83 10.57 -1.86
CA TYR A 107 11.99 10.05 -0.51
C TYR A 107 10.73 9.35 0.03
N ILE A 108 9.55 9.87 -0.27
CA ILE A 108 8.28 9.23 0.11
C ILE A 108 8.18 7.84 -0.56
N ARG A 109 8.53 7.75 -1.84
CA ARG A 109 8.50 6.49 -2.58
C ARG A 109 9.48 5.48 -2.02
N GLU A 110 10.71 5.90 -1.75
CA GLU A 110 11.76 5.05 -1.20
C GLU A 110 11.36 4.46 0.16
N LEU A 111 10.90 5.31 1.09
CA LEU A 111 10.41 4.86 2.41
C LEU A 111 9.23 3.89 2.32
N LYS A 112 8.32 4.11 1.36
CA LYS A 112 7.20 3.17 1.12
C LYS A 112 7.70 1.82 0.63
N LEU A 113 8.66 1.80 -0.30
CA LEU A 113 9.24 0.56 -0.81
C LEU A 113 10.01 -0.20 0.28
N GLU A 114 10.81 0.51 1.09
CA GLU A 114 11.51 -0.07 2.23
C GLU A 114 10.52 -0.68 3.24
N THR A 115 9.43 0.04 3.54
CA THR A 115 8.39 -0.45 4.46
C THR A 115 7.71 -1.70 3.91
N ILE A 116 7.34 -1.72 2.63
CA ILE A 116 6.74 -2.90 1.98
C ILE A 116 7.71 -4.07 2.02
N HIS A 117 8.99 -3.84 1.69
CA HIS A 117 10.01 -4.88 1.71
C HIS A 117 10.15 -5.52 3.09
N HIS A 118 10.21 -4.69 4.13
CA HIS A 118 10.27 -5.16 5.50
C HIS A 118 9.01 -5.94 5.91
N GLU A 119 7.81 -5.41 5.62
CA GLU A 119 6.54 -6.12 5.92
C GLU A 119 6.44 -7.48 5.20
N LEU A 120 6.92 -7.58 3.96
CA LEU A 120 6.97 -8.84 3.22
C LEU A 120 7.96 -9.85 3.81
N LEU A 121 9.13 -9.39 4.26
CA LEU A 121 10.12 -10.24 4.93
C LEU A 121 9.57 -10.79 6.24
N THR A 122 8.94 -9.95 7.06
CA THR A 122 8.30 -10.38 8.32
C THR A 122 7.20 -11.38 8.04
N LEU A 123 6.33 -11.11 7.06
CA LEU A 123 5.27 -12.03 6.65
C LEU A 123 5.84 -13.39 6.20
N GLN A 124 6.91 -13.38 5.42
CA GLN A 124 7.59 -14.62 5.00
C GLN A 124 8.13 -15.40 6.20
N GLN A 125 8.78 -14.73 7.15
CA GLN A 125 9.30 -15.36 8.36
C GLN A 125 8.17 -15.96 9.21
N ASP A 126 7.08 -15.21 9.42
CA ASP A 126 5.93 -15.65 10.20
C ASP A 126 5.24 -16.87 9.58
N LEU A 127 5.05 -16.85 8.26
CA LEU A 127 4.51 -18.00 7.52
C LEU A 127 5.45 -19.21 7.66
N SER A 128 6.76 -19.01 7.53
CA SER A 128 7.75 -20.08 7.62
C SER A 128 7.79 -20.72 9.01
N LEU A 129 7.82 -19.90 10.07
CA LEU A 129 7.85 -20.38 11.47
C LEU A 129 6.61 -21.20 11.83
N ARG A 130 5.46 -20.88 11.24
CA ARG A 130 4.17 -21.52 11.53
C ARG A 130 3.81 -22.63 10.56
N ALA A 131 4.73 -23.02 9.66
CA ALA A 131 4.45 -23.94 8.55
C ALA A 131 3.17 -23.56 7.78
N ALA A 132 2.88 -22.26 7.70
CA ALA A 132 1.75 -21.69 6.98
C ALA A 132 2.21 -21.22 5.61
N ALA A 133 1.27 -21.10 4.68
CA ALA A 133 1.53 -20.55 3.36
C ALA A 133 0.34 -19.71 2.88
N ILE A 134 0.59 -18.92 1.84
CA ILE A 134 -0.45 -18.30 1.03
C ILE A 134 -0.40 -19.00 -0.33
N GLU A 135 -1.49 -19.66 -0.68
CA GLU A 135 -1.60 -20.43 -1.92
C GLU A 135 -2.62 -19.82 -2.87
N ARG A 136 -2.32 -19.92 -4.16
CA ARG A 136 -3.18 -19.44 -5.26
C ARG A 136 -3.76 -20.65 -5.98
N VAL A 137 -5.02 -20.95 -5.74
CA VAL A 137 -5.70 -22.10 -6.34
C VAL A 137 -6.57 -21.63 -7.49
N SER A 138 -6.28 -22.12 -8.69
CA SER A 138 -7.03 -21.76 -9.89
C SER A 138 -8.22 -22.69 -10.07
N VAL A 139 -9.40 -22.11 -10.28
CA VAL A 139 -10.63 -22.86 -10.59
C VAL A 139 -10.62 -23.18 -12.09
N ILE A 140 -10.13 -24.37 -12.44
CA ILE A 140 -10.07 -24.84 -13.82
C ILE A 140 -11.42 -25.40 -14.29
N GLN A 141 -11.59 -25.53 -15.61
CA GLN A 141 -12.75 -26.20 -16.17
C GLN A 141 -12.80 -27.66 -15.70
N GLY A 142 -13.98 -28.11 -15.24
CA GLY A 142 -14.16 -29.44 -14.66
C GLY A 142 -13.78 -29.54 -13.17
N SER A 143 -13.30 -28.46 -12.55
CA SER A 143 -13.07 -28.40 -11.10
C SER A 143 -14.40 -28.58 -10.34
N PRO A 144 -14.42 -29.35 -9.23
CA PRO A 144 -15.63 -29.55 -8.43
C PRO A 144 -16.15 -28.27 -7.77
N ALA A 145 -15.34 -27.20 -7.74
CA ALA A 145 -15.69 -25.90 -7.18
C ALA A 145 -16.52 -25.02 -8.14
N VAL A 146 -16.54 -25.32 -9.45
CA VAL A 146 -17.27 -24.50 -10.43
C VAL A 146 -18.77 -24.51 -10.13
N GLY A 147 -19.36 -23.32 -10.03
CA GLY A 147 -20.77 -23.13 -9.75
C GLY A 147 -21.17 -23.32 -8.28
N ARG A 148 -20.22 -23.65 -7.40
CA ARG A 148 -20.45 -23.69 -5.95
C ARG A 148 -20.20 -22.33 -5.31
N THR A 149 -20.86 -22.10 -4.18
CA THR A 149 -20.55 -20.95 -3.33
C THR A 149 -19.32 -21.23 -2.47
N VAL A 150 -18.69 -20.19 -1.92
CA VAL A 150 -17.57 -20.33 -0.98
C VAL A 150 -17.98 -21.15 0.25
N ALA A 151 -19.19 -20.96 0.77
CA ALA A 151 -19.72 -21.72 1.91
C ALA A 151 -19.87 -23.23 1.62
N GLU A 152 -20.20 -23.60 0.38
CA GLU A 152 -20.38 -24.99 -0.05
C GLU A 152 -19.05 -25.75 -0.25
N MET A 153 -17.92 -25.05 -0.23
CA MET A 153 -16.61 -25.67 -0.48
C MET A 153 -16.05 -26.45 0.71
N ALA A 154 -16.68 -26.40 1.88
CA ALA A 154 -16.28 -27.11 3.10
C ALA A 154 -14.77 -27.00 3.37
N LEU A 155 -14.25 -25.76 3.37
CA LEU A 155 -12.84 -25.51 3.68
C LEU A 155 -12.51 -25.98 5.12
N PRO A 156 -11.34 -26.61 5.36
CA PRO A 156 -10.86 -26.90 6.70
C PRO A 156 -10.88 -25.65 7.59
N ALA A 157 -11.20 -25.81 8.87
CA ALA A 157 -11.29 -24.69 9.81
C ALA A 157 -9.98 -23.90 9.97
N SER A 158 -8.85 -24.54 9.66
CA SER A 158 -7.49 -24.00 9.63
C SER A 158 -7.16 -23.18 8.38
N VAL A 159 -7.97 -23.27 7.32
CA VAL A 159 -7.77 -22.55 6.06
C VAL A 159 -8.78 -21.42 5.94
N ARG A 160 -8.30 -20.26 5.49
CA ARG A 160 -9.10 -19.07 5.26
C ARG A 160 -8.97 -18.62 3.81
N LEU A 161 -10.10 -18.35 3.18
CA LEU A 161 -10.13 -17.64 1.91
C LEU A 161 -9.92 -16.14 2.17
N VAL A 162 -8.89 -15.57 1.55
CA VAL A 162 -8.54 -14.15 1.69
C VAL A 162 -9.26 -13.31 0.65
N THR A 163 -9.32 -13.79 -0.59
CA THR A 163 -9.99 -13.10 -1.71
C THR A 163 -10.11 -14.04 -2.91
N VAL A 164 -11.01 -13.71 -3.83
CA VAL A 164 -11.10 -14.33 -5.14
C VAL A 164 -10.68 -13.32 -6.20
N LEU A 165 -9.69 -13.67 -7.02
CA LEU A 165 -9.30 -12.88 -8.17
C LEU A 165 -10.10 -13.33 -9.38
N ARG A 166 -10.84 -12.41 -9.98
CA ARG A 166 -11.62 -12.64 -11.20
C ARG A 166 -11.14 -11.68 -12.27
N GLY A 167 -10.15 -12.13 -13.05
CA GLY A 167 -9.44 -11.25 -13.99
C GLY A 167 -8.75 -10.11 -13.24
N PRO A 168 -9.05 -8.82 -13.54
CA PRO A 168 -8.44 -7.68 -12.87
C PRO A 168 -9.11 -7.30 -11.53
N PHE A 169 -10.18 -8.00 -11.13
CA PHE A 169 -10.98 -7.64 -9.96
C PHE A 169 -10.64 -8.51 -8.74
N LEU A 170 -10.52 -7.86 -7.59
CA LEU A 170 -10.49 -8.48 -6.27
C LEU A 170 -11.93 -8.58 -5.74
N VAL A 171 -12.43 -9.80 -5.60
CA VAL A 171 -13.73 -10.07 -5.00
C VAL A 171 -13.51 -10.43 -3.53
N PRO A 172 -14.19 -9.76 -2.59
CA PRO A 172 -14.07 -10.09 -1.17
C PRO A 172 -14.52 -11.54 -0.92
N PRO A 173 -13.97 -12.21 0.10
CA PRO A 173 -14.40 -13.55 0.48
C PRO A 173 -15.77 -13.44 1.15
N ASP A 174 -16.82 -13.61 0.36
CA ASP A 174 -18.21 -13.67 0.82
C ASP A 174 -18.75 -15.08 0.54
N ASP A 175 -19.45 -15.63 1.52
CA ASP A 175 -20.05 -16.96 1.50
C ASP A 175 -21.01 -17.14 0.33
N ALA A 176 -21.62 -16.06 -0.17
CA ALA A 176 -22.52 -16.07 -1.32
C ALA A 176 -21.79 -16.04 -2.68
N VAL A 177 -20.47 -15.86 -2.72
CA VAL A 177 -19.72 -15.74 -3.98
C VAL A 177 -19.71 -17.07 -4.71
N LEU A 178 -20.36 -17.11 -5.88
CA LEU A 178 -20.31 -18.23 -6.80
C LEU A 178 -18.98 -18.25 -7.55
N LEU A 179 -18.30 -19.39 -7.48
CA LEU A 179 -17.02 -19.61 -8.14
C LEU A 179 -17.20 -19.96 -9.61
N ARG A 180 -16.37 -19.35 -10.45
CA ARG A 180 -16.38 -19.46 -11.89
C ARG A 180 -15.06 -20.03 -12.39
N VAL A 181 -15.10 -20.59 -13.59
CA VAL A 181 -13.88 -20.98 -14.29
C VAL A 181 -12.98 -19.76 -14.44
N ASN A 182 -11.68 -19.95 -14.22
CA ASN A 182 -10.62 -18.94 -14.19
C ASN A 182 -10.62 -18.00 -12.97
N ASP A 183 -11.48 -18.22 -11.99
CA ASP A 183 -11.29 -17.59 -10.68
C ASP A 183 -10.00 -18.12 -10.04
N ILE A 184 -9.24 -17.24 -9.38
CA ILE A 184 -8.07 -17.63 -8.58
C ILE A 184 -8.38 -17.33 -7.12
N LEU A 185 -8.48 -18.39 -6.32
CA LEU A 185 -8.70 -18.33 -4.89
C LEU A 185 -7.36 -18.09 -4.20
N VAL A 186 -7.28 -17.02 -3.42
CA VAL A 186 -6.10 -16.75 -2.56
C VAL A 186 -6.45 -17.23 -1.16
N MET A 187 -5.77 -18.27 -0.70
CA MET A 187 -6.04 -18.91 0.59
C MET A 187 -4.80 -18.86 1.50
N ILE A 188 -5.02 -18.79 2.80
CA ILE A 188 -3.99 -18.83 3.84
C ILE A 188 -4.29 -19.94 4.85
N GLY A 189 -3.27 -20.67 5.28
CA GLY A 189 -3.42 -21.78 6.23
C GLY A 189 -2.15 -22.64 6.31
N PRO A 190 -2.18 -23.76 7.05
CA PRO A 190 -1.08 -24.72 7.10
C PRO A 190 -0.78 -25.29 5.71
N GLN A 191 0.50 -25.49 5.39
CA GLN A 191 0.94 -26.01 4.08
C GLN A 191 0.30 -27.37 3.74
N THR A 192 0.12 -28.24 4.73
CA THR A 192 -0.50 -29.56 4.56
C THR A 192 -1.96 -29.47 4.13
N ASP A 193 -2.70 -28.53 4.72
CA ASP A 193 -4.14 -28.38 4.50
C ASP A 193 -4.38 -27.68 3.16
N LEU A 194 -3.55 -26.69 2.83
CA LEU A 194 -3.56 -26.03 1.53
C LEU A 194 -3.22 -27.00 0.39
N ALA A 195 -2.20 -27.86 0.55
CA ALA A 195 -1.88 -28.88 -0.44
C ALA A 195 -3.04 -29.85 -0.70
N SER A 196 -3.74 -30.23 0.37
CA SER A 196 -4.93 -31.09 0.29
C SER A 196 -6.05 -30.43 -0.53
N ILE A 197 -6.32 -29.14 -0.29
CA ILE A 197 -7.31 -28.37 -1.05
C ILE A 197 -6.90 -28.25 -2.51
N THR A 198 -5.65 -27.86 -2.80
CA THR A 198 -5.16 -27.74 -4.19
C THR A 198 -5.34 -29.03 -4.96
N SER A 199 -5.07 -30.18 -4.33
CA SER A 199 -5.29 -31.49 -4.95
C SER A 199 -6.77 -31.74 -5.29
N ALA A 200 -7.69 -31.38 -4.40
CA ALA A 200 -9.13 -31.55 -4.59
C ALA A 200 -9.69 -30.65 -5.70
N PHE A 201 -9.09 -29.48 -5.94
CA PHE A 201 -9.54 -28.54 -6.98
C PHE A 201 -9.03 -28.90 -8.37
N THR A 202 -7.92 -29.65 -8.43
CA THR A 202 -7.23 -30.01 -9.69
C THR A 202 -7.70 -31.35 -10.25
N GLN A 203 -8.27 -32.23 -9.42
CA GLN A 203 -8.81 -33.51 -9.89
C GLN A 203 -10.16 -33.29 -10.60
N PRO A 204 -10.27 -33.58 -11.92
CA PRO A 204 -11.57 -33.61 -12.58
C PRO A 204 -12.42 -34.72 -11.96
N ARG A 205 -13.72 -34.46 -11.76
CA ARG A 205 -14.67 -35.52 -11.40
C ARG A 205 -14.58 -36.62 -12.47
N ASN A 206 -14.03 -37.78 -12.13
CA ASN A 206 -14.23 -39.00 -12.89
C ASN A 206 -15.75 -39.26 -12.90
N ALA A 207 -16.41 -38.91 -14.00
CA ALA A 207 -17.78 -39.27 -14.24
C ALA A 207 -17.85 -40.81 -14.23
N THR A 208 -18.67 -41.35 -13.33
CA THR A 208 -19.07 -42.75 -13.34
C THR A 208 -19.73 -43.02 -14.70
N PRO A 209 -19.26 -43.99 -15.50
CA PRO A 209 -19.98 -44.36 -16.71
C PRO A 209 -21.26 -45.10 -16.30
N ALA A 210 -22.39 -44.60 -16.77
CA ALA A 210 -23.66 -45.32 -16.80
C ALA A 210 -23.70 -46.23 -18.03
#